data_AF-A0A3D5YLY2-F1
#
_entry.id   AF-A0A3D5YLY2-F1
#
_cell.length_a   1.000
_cell.length_b   1.000
_cell.length_c   1.000
_cell.angle_alpha   90.00
_cell.angle_beta   90.00
_cell.angle_gamma   90.00
#
_symmetry.space_group_name_H-M   'P 1'
#
loop_
_entity.id
_entity.type
_entity.pdbx_description
1 polymer ?
#
loop_
_entity_poly.entity_id
_entity_poly.type
_entity_poly.pdbx_seq_one_letter_code
_entity_poly.pdbx_strand_id
1 'polypeptide(L)'
;MRSAELKADWETLLKKLTNQFPGDGDLDLDGVLLLVGTQELQMGYVKMKKDVKINVLHVAICTVLEPYGYYEFEKRDEEGWPHYKALET
;
A
#
# COMPACT_ATOMS: atom_id res chain seq x y z
N MET A 1 -22.11 -15.27 -4.33
CA MET A 1 -21.40 -15.26 -5.63
C MET A 1 -20.15 -14.39 -5.57
N ARG A 2 -20.25 -13.10 -5.21
CA ARG A 2 -19.12 -12.15 -5.17
C ARG A 2 -17.88 -12.57 -4.37
N SER A 3 -18.04 -13.33 -3.28
CA SER A 3 -16.94 -13.70 -2.37
C SER A 3 -15.98 -14.76 -2.94
N ALA A 4 -16.46 -15.68 -3.78
CA ALA A 4 -15.63 -16.74 -4.34
C ALA A 4 -14.72 -16.23 -5.46
N GLU A 5 -15.29 -15.38 -6.33
CA GLU A 5 -14.54 -14.72 -7.41
C GLU A 5 -13.49 -13.77 -6.86
N LEU A 6 -13.84 -12.97 -5.82
CA LEU A 6 -12.89 -12.09 -5.15
C LEU A 6 -11.72 -12.85 -4.53
N LYS A 7 -11.99 -14.01 -3.92
CA LYS A 7 -10.95 -14.86 -3.35
C LYS A 7 -10.02 -15.42 -4.44
N ALA A 8 -10.58 -15.86 -5.57
CA ALA A 8 -9.79 -16.36 -6.69
C ALA A 8 -8.93 -15.25 -7.34
N ASP A 9 -9.46 -14.03 -7.46
CA ASP A 9 -8.73 -12.88 -7.99
C ASP A 9 -7.59 -12.48 -7.05
N TRP A 10 -7.86 -12.42 -5.74
CA TRP A 10 -6.85 -12.19 -4.69
C TRP A 10 -5.74 -13.23 -4.71
N GLU A 11 -6.06 -14.52 -4.77
CA GLU A 11 -5.06 -15.59 -4.86
C GLU A 11 -4.21 -15.50 -6.13
N THR A 12 -4.82 -15.08 -7.25
CA THR A 12 -4.10 -14.86 -8.52
C THR A 12 -3.16 -13.66 -8.41
N LEU A 13 -3.60 -12.58 -7.78
CA LEU A 13 -2.80 -11.38 -7.54
C LEU A 13 -1.62 -11.70 -6.62
N LEU A 14 -1.85 -12.41 -5.51
CA LEU A 14 -0.78 -12.86 -4.62
C LEU A 14 0.27 -13.69 -5.37
N LYS A 15 -0.15 -14.69 -6.17
CA LYS A 15 0.78 -15.49 -6.98
C LYS A 15 1.64 -14.63 -7.92
N LYS A 16 1.04 -13.64 -8.58
CA LYS A 16 1.77 -12.72 -9.46
C LYS A 16 2.76 -11.85 -8.70
N LEU A 17 2.39 -11.37 -7.52
CA LEU A 17 3.24 -10.54 -6.68
C LEU A 17 4.40 -11.36 -6.11
N THR A 18 4.15 -12.54 -5.56
CA THR A 18 5.19 -13.46 -5.06
C THR A 18 6.18 -13.83 -6.16
N ASN A 19 5.71 -14.02 -7.40
CA ASN A 19 6.59 -14.33 -8.53
C ASN A 19 7.41 -13.13 -9.02
N GLN A 20 6.89 -11.91 -8.92
CA GLN A 20 7.61 -10.69 -9.30
C GLN A 20 8.58 -10.20 -8.22
N PHE A 21 8.21 -10.42 -6.95
CA PHE A 21 8.99 -10.04 -5.79
C PHE A 21 9.29 -11.30 -4.96
N PRO A 22 10.24 -12.13 -5.41
CA PRO A 22 10.68 -13.28 -4.62
C PRO A 22 11.36 -12.78 -3.34
N GLY A 23 10.66 -12.91 -2.22
CA GLY A 23 11.13 -12.54 -0.89
C GLY A 23 11.38 -13.76 0.01
N ASP A 24 11.86 -13.50 1.22
CA ASP A 24 12.00 -14.50 2.28
C ASP A 24 10.63 -14.71 2.96
N GLY A 25 9.65 -15.22 2.20
CA GLY A 25 8.30 -15.52 2.70
C GLY A 25 7.18 -15.27 1.68
N ASP A 26 6.00 -15.87 1.96
CA ASP A 26 4.77 -15.58 1.24
C ASP A 26 4.35 -14.12 1.43
N LEU A 27 3.95 -13.47 0.35
CA LEU A 27 3.41 -12.12 0.38
C LEU A 27 2.03 -12.15 1.05
N ASP A 28 1.95 -11.56 2.24
CA ASP A 28 0.69 -11.36 2.96
C ASP A 28 0.11 -9.96 2.66
N LEU A 29 -1.06 -9.63 3.21
CA LEU A 29 -1.72 -8.34 3.04
C LEU A 29 -0.79 -7.17 3.37
N ASP A 30 -0.05 -7.24 4.48
CA ASP A 30 0.95 -6.25 4.86
C ASP A 30 2.04 -6.07 3.80
N GLY A 31 2.48 -7.16 3.17
CA GLY A 31 3.46 -7.12 2.09
C GLY A 31 2.90 -6.42 0.85
N VAL A 32 1.65 -6.72 0.49
CA VAL A 32 0.96 -6.07 -0.63
C VAL A 32 0.79 -4.58 -0.36
N LEU A 33 0.35 -4.20 0.85
CA LEU A 33 0.22 -2.80 1.25
C LEU A 33 1.58 -2.09 1.22
N LEU A 34 2.66 -2.71 1.72
CA LEU A 34 4.00 -2.14 1.63
C LEU A 34 4.45 -1.93 0.18
N LEU A 35 4.14 -2.86 -0.74
CA LEU A 35 4.44 -2.69 -2.17
C LEU A 35 3.68 -1.50 -2.76
N VAL A 36 2.37 -1.41 -2.49
CA VAL A 36 1.53 -0.29 -2.95
C VAL A 36 2.06 1.04 -2.41
N GLY A 37 2.27 1.17 -1.10
CA GLY A 37 2.80 2.39 -0.49
C GLY A 37 4.18 2.75 -1.02
N THR A 38 5.04 1.76 -1.28
CA THR A 38 6.38 2.00 -1.85
C THR A 38 6.29 2.50 -3.29
N GLN A 39 5.35 1.99 -4.10
CA GLN A 39 5.11 2.48 -5.46
C GLN A 39 4.60 3.93 -5.44
N GLU A 40 3.65 4.25 -4.56
CA GLU A 40 3.07 5.58 -4.43
C GLU A 40 4.08 6.64 -3.96
N LEU A 41 4.99 6.25 -3.05
CA LEU A 41 6.06 7.13 -2.58
C LEU A 41 7.02 7.54 -3.71
N GLN A 42 7.24 6.68 -4.71
CA GLN A 42 8.18 6.90 -5.82
C GLN A 42 9.62 7.28 -5.38
N MET A 43 10.00 7.04 -4.12
CA MET A 43 11.31 7.42 -3.56
C MET A 43 12.45 6.43 -3.87
N GLY A 44 12.18 5.38 -4.65
CA GLY A 44 13.15 4.33 -4.91
C GLY A 44 13.51 3.52 -3.64
N TYR A 45 14.76 3.09 -3.53
CA TYR A 45 15.21 2.25 -2.42
C TYR A 45 15.39 3.07 -1.13
N VAL A 46 14.41 3.01 -0.24
CA VAL A 46 14.50 3.58 1.10
C VAL A 46 14.93 2.48 2.07
N LYS A 47 15.90 2.77 2.96
CA LYS A 47 16.22 1.87 4.08
C LYS A 47 14.99 1.78 4.99
N MET A 48 14.24 0.69 4.85
CA MET A 48 13.04 0.42 5.63
C MET A 48 13.39 0.13 7.10
N LYS A 49 13.56 1.20 7.90
CA LYS A 49 13.51 1.13 9.37
C LYS A 49 12.08 0.79 9.80
N LYS A 50 11.90 0.31 11.03
CA LYS A 50 10.56 -0.05 11.56
C LYS A 50 9.54 1.08 11.41
N ASP A 51 9.92 2.30 11.74
CA ASP A 51 9.06 3.49 11.64
C ASP A 51 8.66 3.80 10.19
N VAL A 52 9.61 3.69 9.26
CA VAL A 52 9.37 3.90 7.82
C VAL A 52 8.34 2.89 7.29
N LYS A 53 8.41 1.62 7.71
CA LYS A 53 7.43 0.61 7.29
C LYS A 53 6.01 0.97 7.74
N ILE A 54 5.85 1.45 8.98
CA ILE A 54 4.54 1.87 9.50
C ILE A 54 4.01 3.06 8.69
N ASN A 55 4.87 4.03 8.38
CA ASN A 55 4.47 5.18 7.56
C ASN A 55 4.07 4.75 6.14
N VAL A 56 4.83 3.86 5.50
CA VAL A 56 4.51 3.33 4.16
C VAL A 56 3.18 2.59 4.15
N LEU A 57 2.90 1.79 5.19
CA LEU A 57 1.59 1.14 5.36
C LEU A 57 0.47 2.18 5.48
N HIS A 58 0.68 3.26 6.22
CA HIS A 58 -0.29 4.33 6.34
C HIS A 58 -0.59 4.98 4.98
N VAL A 59 0.45 5.27 4.20
CA VAL A 59 0.30 5.79 2.82
C VAL A 59 -0.52 4.83 1.96
N ALA A 60 -0.21 3.53 1.99
CA ALA A 60 -0.94 2.53 1.22
C ALA A 60 -2.42 2.48 1.59
N ILE A 61 -2.73 2.51 2.89
CA ILE A 61 -4.11 2.50 3.39
C ILE A 61 -4.83 3.79 2.99
N CYS A 62 -4.20 4.95 3.14
CA CYS A 62 -4.77 6.23 2.73
C CYS A 62 -5.06 6.27 1.23
N THR A 63 -4.14 5.79 0.37
CA THR A 63 -4.37 5.70 -1.08
C THR A 63 -5.54 4.77 -1.42
N VAL A 64 -5.67 3.63 -0.73
CA VAL A 64 -6.78 2.70 -0.97
C VAL A 64 -8.12 3.30 -0.51
N LEU A 65 -8.12 4.08 0.56
CA LEU A 65 -9.31 4.69 1.16
C LEU A 65 -9.67 6.07 0.58
N GLU A 66 -8.76 6.72 -0.14
CA GLU A 66 -8.99 7.98 -0.86
C GLU A 66 -10.20 7.92 -1.82
N PRO A 67 -10.32 6.94 -2.74
CA PRO A 67 -11.48 6.85 -3.63
C PRO A 67 -12.80 6.55 -2.90
N TYR A 68 -12.74 6.14 -1.63
CA TYR A 68 -13.91 5.94 -0.78
C TYR A 68 -14.31 7.21 -0.02
N GLY A 69 -13.54 8.30 -0.13
CA GLY A 69 -13.85 9.59 0.49
C GLY A 69 -13.50 9.68 1.98
N TYR A 70 -12.64 8.80 2.50
CA TYR A 70 -12.16 8.89 3.90
C TYR A 70 -10.95 9.81 4.04
N TYR A 71 -10.11 9.87 3.01
CA TYR A 71 -8.88 10.64 2.99
C TYR A 71 -8.75 11.37 1.65
N GLU A 72 -8.12 12.53 1.64
CA GLU A 72 -7.79 13.27 0.43
C GLU A 72 -6.31 13.63 0.45
N PHE A 73 -5.59 13.33 -0.65
CA PHE A 73 -4.21 13.76 -0.81
C PHE A 73 -4.11 15.30 -0.74
N GLU A 74 -3.37 15.81 0.25
CA GLU A 74 -3.21 17.24 0.47
C GLU A 74 -1.94 17.76 -0.22
N LYS A 75 -0.78 17.18 0.10
CA LYS A 75 0.52 17.60 -0.42
C LYS A 75 1.60 16.57 -0.12
N ARG A 76 2.77 16.74 -0.74
CA ARG A 76 4.01 16.06 -0.30
C ARG A 76 4.88 17.05 0.46
N ASP A 77 5.47 16.59 1.56
CA ASP A 77 6.42 17.38 2.35
C ASP A 77 7.80 17.45 1.66
N GLU A 78 8.74 18.24 2.18
CA GLU A 78 10.08 18.43 1.58
C GLU A 78 10.88 17.13 1.48
N GLU A 79 10.58 16.17 2.36
CA GLU A 79 11.16 14.83 2.32
C GLU A 79 10.48 13.92 1.29
N GLY A 80 9.37 14.38 0.67
CA GLY A 80 8.58 13.73 -0.39
C GLY A 80 7.45 12.82 0.11
N TRP A 81 7.20 12.78 1.43
CA TRP A 81 6.13 11.97 2.03
C TRP A 81 4.75 12.55 1.71
N PRO A 82 3.78 11.75 1.24
CA PRO A 82 2.43 12.21 0.98
C PRO A 82 1.66 12.38 2.29
N HIS A 83 1.06 13.55 2.46
CA HIS A 83 0.16 13.89 3.54
C HIS A 83 -1.28 13.81 3.06
N TYR A 84 -2.10 13.15 3.85
CA TYR A 84 -3.52 12.97 3.59
C TYR A 84 -4.32 13.69 4.66
N LYS A 85 -5.34 14.41 4.22
CA LYS A 85 -6.32 15.02 5.10
C LYS A 85 -7.48 14.06 5.28
N ALA A 86 -7.84 13.77 6.53
CA ALA A 86 -9.06 13.02 6.81
C ALA A 86 -10.26 13.88 6.43
N LEU A 87 -11.13 13.33 5.57
CA LEU A 87 -12.40 13.93 5.25
C LEU A 87 -13.39 13.46 6.33
N GLU A 88 -13.68 14.34 7.29
CA GLU A 88 -14.78 14.10 8.23
C GLU A 88 -16.09 14.09 7.43
N THR A 89 -16.77 12.94 7.44
CA THR A 89 -18.15 12.79 6.92
C THR A 89 -19.15 13.32 7.91
#